data_AF-A0A497SZD6-F1
#
_entry.id   AF-A0A497SZD6-F1
#
_cell.length_a   1.000
_cell.length_b   1.000
_cell.length_c   1.000
_cell.angle_alpha   90.00
_cell.angle_beta   90.00
_cell.angle_gamma   90.00
#
_symmetry.space_group_name_H-M   'P 1'
#
loop_
_entity.id
_entity.type
_entity.pdbx_description
1 polymer ?
#
loop_
_entity_poly.entity_id
_entity_poly.type
_entity_poly.pdbx_seq_one_letter_code
_entity_poly.pdbx_strand_id
1 'polypeptide(L)'
;PEANERCWNDESPDGKLECWQVTLLTPITLKCIDQGPHPVDHSQACFKIELDGQDATDEYCNKVDGSKNDDGYCCISEKRTFYFGEETEHKLEYYCIDKLQNKGEVKDIEFFKVEGTKFDIPLYRKWNLISVPFVLLNDNPDVVFGDTPGVTVVWTYDPEHRICEETEGDWCLWTPDGPKNIKSITPGWGYWVLETGEDMECVEENHDFDGFDTLNDDDHNELCAVEILTIGGSLFSPVTTPPSRNLVKGWNLIGYYGTSWELYRWVDYEPTCEPGFNWFPGKYVYGDKVYCALSSLIDTQEGYPKWSSLWSYINCGDHNAYWLGLNACPVGIHNMIDRMYAGRGYWIEMDVDDLYSPATTCIWNSDFKCKWTGGGVIP
;
A
#
# COMPACT_ATOMS: atom_id res chain seq x y z
N PRO A 1 -10.80 -11.17 9.17
CA PRO A 1 -9.59 -12.03 9.10
C PRO A 1 -9.99 -13.50 9.20
N GLU A 2 -9.31 -14.41 8.49
CA GLU A 2 -9.47 -15.86 8.69
C GLU A 2 -8.27 -16.36 9.50
N ALA A 3 -8.51 -17.17 10.54
CA ALA A 3 -7.45 -17.70 11.39
C ALA A 3 -6.76 -18.89 10.70
N ASN A 4 -5.76 -18.62 9.86
CA ASN A 4 -5.18 -19.67 9.01
C ASN A 4 -3.75 -20.14 9.32
N GLU A 5 -2.99 -19.54 10.25
CA GLU A 5 -1.73 -20.14 10.73
C GLU A 5 -1.44 -19.88 12.22
N ARG A 6 -0.47 -20.62 12.79
CA ARG A 6 -0.28 -20.90 14.23
C ARG A 6 0.69 -19.91 14.88
N CYS A 7 0.33 -19.37 16.05
CA CYS A 7 1.22 -18.57 16.92
C CYS A 7 1.84 -19.44 18.03
N TRP A 8 2.90 -18.95 18.68
CA TRP A 8 3.67 -19.65 19.72
C TRP A 8 2.82 -20.29 20.83
N ASN A 9 3.23 -21.47 21.35
CA ASN A 9 3.28 -21.71 22.81
C ASN A 9 4.12 -22.95 23.20
N ASP A 10 4.98 -22.78 24.21
CA ASP A 10 5.68 -23.85 24.95
C ASP A 10 4.79 -24.54 26.02
N GLU A 11 3.55 -24.07 26.25
CA GLU A 11 2.66 -24.55 27.33
C GLU A 11 1.34 -25.20 26.89
N SER A 12 1.07 -25.34 25.59
CA SER A 12 -0.09 -26.12 25.12
C SER A 12 0.25 -27.62 25.13
N PRO A 13 -0.58 -28.51 25.72
CA PRO A 13 -0.39 -29.96 25.64
C PRO A 13 -0.26 -30.48 24.19
N ASP A 14 -0.79 -29.71 23.23
CA ASP A 14 -0.84 -30.04 21.81
C ASP A 14 -0.05 -29.03 20.92
N GLY A 15 0.61 -28.04 21.53
CA GLY A 15 1.50 -27.06 20.90
C GLY A 15 0.86 -26.11 19.87
N LYS A 16 -0.46 -25.90 19.90
CA LYS A 16 -1.18 -25.13 18.86
C LYS A 16 -2.33 -24.31 19.45
N LEU A 17 -2.35 -23.01 19.16
CA LEU A 17 -3.50 -22.11 19.33
C LEU A 17 -3.79 -21.45 17.98
N GLU A 18 -5.07 -21.31 17.65
CA GLU A 18 -5.51 -20.52 16.48
C GLU A 18 -5.17 -19.05 16.74
N CYS A 19 -4.59 -18.36 15.76
CA CYS A 19 -4.37 -16.92 15.86
C CYS A 19 -4.81 -16.19 14.61
N TRP A 20 -5.20 -14.94 14.79
CA TRP A 20 -5.62 -14.04 13.73
C TRP A 20 -4.40 -13.39 13.10
N GLN A 21 -4.26 -13.48 11.78
CA GLN A 21 -3.30 -12.66 11.04
C GLN A 21 -3.93 -11.31 10.72
N VAL A 22 -3.29 -10.25 11.19
CA VAL A 22 -3.76 -8.86 11.07
C VAL A 22 -2.58 -7.93 10.81
N THR A 23 -2.84 -6.65 10.57
CA THR A 23 -1.79 -5.64 10.33
C THR A 23 -1.84 -4.54 11.35
N LEU A 24 -0.86 -3.64 11.32
CA LEU A 24 -0.84 -2.40 12.10
C LEU A 24 -2.08 -1.52 11.92
N LEU A 25 -2.91 -1.78 10.89
CA LEU A 25 -4.05 -0.96 10.54
C LEU A 25 -5.36 -1.76 10.49
N THR A 26 -5.34 -2.99 11.00
CA THR A 26 -6.57 -3.74 11.23
C THR A 26 -7.24 -3.23 12.51
N PRO A 27 -8.45 -2.66 12.44
CA PRO A 27 -9.12 -2.10 13.62
C PRO A 27 -9.58 -3.22 14.57
N ILE A 28 -9.11 -3.17 15.81
CA ILE A 28 -9.57 -4.04 16.89
C ILE A 28 -10.66 -3.31 17.66
N THR A 29 -11.89 -3.82 17.57
CA THR A 29 -13.06 -3.21 18.20
C THR A 29 -13.47 -4.02 19.42
N LEU A 30 -13.37 -3.42 20.60
CA LEU A 30 -13.88 -4.00 21.84
C LEU A 30 -15.25 -3.40 22.18
N LYS A 31 -16.24 -4.26 22.37
CA LYS A 31 -17.59 -3.88 22.79
C LYS A 31 -18.18 -4.96 23.69
N CYS A 32 -18.74 -4.54 24.82
CA CYS A 32 -19.61 -5.38 25.63
C CYS A 32 -21.06 -5.25 25.18
N ILE A 33 -21.75 -6.39 25.06
CA ILE A 33 -23.18 -6.45 24.73
C ILE A 33 -23.88 -7.18 25.87
N ASP A 34 -24.73 -6.49 26.61
CA ASP A 34 -25.60 -7.10 27.61
C ASP A 34 -26.74 -7.86 26.92
N GLN A 35 -26.67 -9.20 26.94
CA GLN A 35 -27.66 -10.08 26.31
C GLN A 35 -28.84 -10.44 27.24
N GLY A 36 -28.92 -9.86 28.45
CA GLY A 36 -29.98 -10.15 29.41
C GLY A 36 -31.39 -9.65 29.00
N PRO A 37 -32.47 -10.21 29.56
CA PRO A 37 -33.87 -9.82 29.24
C PRO A 37 -34.19 -8.37 29.62
N HIS A 38 -33.34 -7.73 30.43
CA HIS A 38 -33.38 -6.32 30.79
C HIS A 38 -31.97 -5.75 30.68
N PRO A 39 -31.56 -5.25 29.50
CA PRO A 39 -30.23 -4.69 29.32
C PRO A 39 -30.04 -3.52 30.27
N VAL A 40 -29.03 -3.60 31.11
CA VAL A 40 -28.62 -2.46 31.93
C VAL A 40 -27.57 -1.73 31.14
N ASP A 41 -28.02 -0.71 30.40
CA ASP A 41 -27.13 0.15 29.62
C ASP A 41 -25.95 0.63 30.49
N HIS A 42 -24.75 0.69 29.88
CA HIS A 42 -23.43 1.07 30.48
C HIS A 42 -22.54 -0.09 30.98
N SER A 43 -22.30 -1.12 30.14
CA SER A 43 -21.28 -2.14 30.38
C SER A 43 -19.87 -1.66 29.98
N GLN A 44 -18.86 -1.93 30.82
CA GLN A 44 -17.46 -1.59 30.59
C GLN A 44 -16.71 -2.80 30.03
N ALA A 45 -15.86 -2.60 29.01
CA ALA A 45 -14.93 -3.62 28.53
C ALA A 45 -13.56 -3.42 29.19
N CYS A 46 -12.96 -4.48 29.71
CA CYS A 46 -11.63 -4.46 30.32
C CYS A 46 -10.70 -5.39 29.55
N PHE A 47 -9.49 -4.93 29.23
CA PHE A 47 -8.52 -5.69 28.44
C PHE A 47 -7.07 -5.58 28.96
N LYS A 48 -6.25 -6.56 28.57
CA LYS A 48 -4.79 -6.59 28.69
C LYS A 48 -4.18 -6.99 27.37
N ILE A 49 -3.03 -6.39 27.06
CA ILE A 49 -2.27 -6.70 25.85
C ILE A 49 -0.86 -7.10 26.26
N GLU A 50 -0.42 -8.25 25.77
CA GLU A 50 0.98 -8.68 25.84
C GLU A 50 1.58 -8.67 24.43
N LEU A 51 2.82 -8.18 24.32
CA LEU A 51 3.67 -8.20 23.12
C LEU A 51 4.81 -9.19 23.35
N ASP A 52 4.90 -10.26 22.57
CA ASP A 52 5.95 -11.29 22.73
C ASP A 52 6.12 -11.79 24.18
N GLY A 53 5.00 -11.91 24.90
CA GLY A 53 4.97 -12.32 26.31
C GLY A 53 5.34 -11.23 27.32
N GLN A 54 5.51 -9.98 26.90
CA GLN A 54 5.71 -8.81 27.77
C GLN A 54 4.45 -7.97 27.88
N ASP A 55 4.05 -7.57 29.09
CA ASP A 55 2.87 -6.73 29.31
C ASP A 55 3.07 -5.34 28.69
N ALA A 56 2.21 -4.99 27.73
CA ALA A 56 2.15 -3.69 27.05
C ALA A 56 0.83 -2.95 27.34
N THR A 57 0.05 -3.41 28.32
CA THR A 57 -1.29 -2.89 28.60
C THR A 57 -1.30 -1.39 28.86
N ASP A 58 -0.28 -0.84 29.53
CA ASP A 58 -0.22 0.61 29.83
C ASP A 58 -0.18 1.47 28.57
N GLU A 59 0.60 1.06 27.57
CA GLU A 59 0.73 1.80 26.33
C GLU A 59 -0.61 1.87 25.58
N TYR A 60 -1.25 0.71 25.43
CA TYR A 60 -2.54 0.62 24.76
C TYR A 60 -3.66 1.27 25.56
N CYS A 61 -3.59 1.26 26.89
CA CYS A 61 -4.57 1.92 27.72
C CYS A 61 -4.57 3.43 27.54
N ASN A 62 -3.39 4.02 27.44
CA ASN A 62 -3.24 5.45 27.16
C ASN A 62 -3.76 5.82 25.76
N LYS A 63 -3.57 4.94 24.75
CA LYS A 63 -4.06 5.17 23.37
C LYS A 63 -5.59 5.26 23.28
N VAL A 64 -6.32 4.64 24.20
CA VAL A 64 -7.80 4.59 24.18
C VAL A 64 -8.47 5.39 25.30
N ASP A 65 -7.70 6.25 25.98
CA ASP A 65 -8.14 7.01 27.17
C ASP A 65 -8.82 6.13 28.22
N GLY A 66 -8.29 4.91 28.40
CA GLY A 66 -8.81 3.94 29.36
C GLY A 66 -8.32 4.18 30.78
N SER A 67 -8.89 3.44 31.73
CA SER A 67 -8.46 3.48 33.13
C SER A 67 -8.06 2.09 33.61
N LYS A 68 -6.86 1.97 34.19
CA LYS A 68 -6.42 0.70 34.78
C LYS A 68 -7.18 0.43 36.08
N ASN A 69 -7.64 -0.80 36.25
CA ASN A 69 -8.17 -1.30 37.51
C ASN A 69 -7.07 -1.95 38.39
N ASP A 70 -7.44 -2.36 39.60
CA ASP A 70 -6.53 -2.98 40.58
C ASP A 70 -5.89 -4.29 40.07
N ASP A 71 -6.56 -4.97 39.13
CA ASP A 71 -6.08 -6.21 38.50
C ASP A 71 -5.12 -5.94 37.31
N GLY A 72 -4.88 -4.66 37.01
CA GLY A 72 -4.02 -4.19 35.93
C GLY A 72 -4.66 -4.23 34.53
N TYR A 73 -5.97 -4.42 34.41
CA TYR A 73 -6.68 -4.33 33.12
C TYR A 73 -7.01 -2.90 32.80
N CYS A 74 -6.85 -2.53 31.54
CA CYS A 74 -7.36 -1.28 31.01
C CYS A 74 -8.86 -1.39 30.75
N CYS A 75 -9.67 -0.51 31.34
CA CYS A 75 -11.11 -0.57 31.22
C CYS A 75 -11.70 0.68 30.54
N ILE A 76 -12.60 0.44 29.59
CA ILE A 76 -13.26 1.43 28.73
C ILE A 76 -14.78 1.32 28.82
N SER A 77 -15.47 2.44 29.02
CA SER A 77 -16.93 2.49 29.27
C SER A 77 -17.79 2.48 28.00
N GLU A 78 -17.17 2.62 26.83
CA GLU A 78 -17.84 2.67 25.53
C GLU A 78 -17.14 1.75 24.52
N LYS A 79 -17.81 1.50 23.39
CA LYS A 79 -17.18 0.84 22.23
C LYS A 79 -15.94 1.64 21.84
N ARG A 80 -14.77 1.03 21.88
CA ARG A 80 -13.53 1.62 21.35
C ARG A 80 -12.94 0.75 20.27
N THR A 81 -12.29 1.42 19.35
CA THR A 81 -11.50 0.82 18.29
C THR A 81 -10.07 1.29 18.47
N PHE A 82 -9.12 0.35 18.44
CA PHE A 82 -7.69 0.65 18.49
C PHE A 82 -6.95 -0.18 17.44
N TYR A 83 -5.67 0.14 17.26
CA TYR A 83 -4.78 -0.52 16.32
C TYR A 83 -3.55 -1.02 17.07
N PHE A 84 -2.98 -2.14 16.61
CA PHE A 84 -1.68 -2.59 17.08
C PHE A 84 -0.57 -1.69 16.54
N GLY A 85 0.40 -1.35 17.37
CA GLY A 85 1.51 -0.46 17.04
C GLY A 85 2.77 -1.17 16.56
N GLU A 86 2.85 -2.48 16.77
CA GLU A 86 4.06 -3.28 16.58
C GLU A 86 3.80 -4.44 15.61
N GLU A 87 4.75 -4.74 14.72
CA GLU A 87 4.70 -5.93 13.86
C GLU A 87 5.21 -7.15 14.62
N THR A 88 4.39 -7.67 15.54
CA THR A 88 4.78 -8.83 16.36
C THR A 88 3.58 -9.66 16.82
N GLU A 89 3.82 -10.66 17.67
CA GLU A 89 2.77 -11.47 18.28
C GLU A 89 2.13 -10.74 19.46
N HIS A 90 0.81 -10.64 19.43
CA HIS A 90 0.00 -10.00 20.46
C HIS A 90 -0.94 -11.02 21.10
N LYS A 91 -1.08 -10.94 22.42
CA LYS A 91 -2.13 -11.65 23.15
C LYS A 91 -3.05 -10.62 23.79
N LEU A 92 -4.32 -10.65 23.40
CA LEU A 92 -5.38 -9.81 23.92
C LEU A 92 -6.25 -10.64 24.86
N GLU A 93 -6.22 -10.32 26.15
CA GLU A 93 -7.11 -10.91 27.14
C GLU A 93 -8.16 -9.88 27.53
N TYR A 94 -9.45 -10.20 27.45
CA TYR A 94 -10.51 -9.24 27.77
C TYR A 94 -11.72 -9.88 28.47
N TYR A 95 -12.50 -9.04 29.13
CA TYR A 95 -13.78 -9.40 29.76
C TYR A 95 -14.67 -8.16 29.91
N CYS A 96 -15.95 -8.41 30.20
CA CYS A 96 -16.95 -7.38 30.42
C CYS A 96 -17.30 -7.21 31.90
N ILE A 97 -17.56 -5.97 32.31
CA ILE A 97 -18.14 -5.60 33.60
C ILE A 97 -19.48 -4.95 33.34
N ASP A 98 -20.54 -5.46 33.96
CA ASP A 98 -21.86 -4.82 33.87
C ASP A 98 -22.01 -3.64 34.86
N LYS A 99 -23.12 -2.92 34.78
CA LYS A 99 -23.39 -1.78 35.68
C LYS A 99 -23.44 -2.16 37.16
N LEU A 100 -23.76 -3.42 37.47
CA LEU A 100 -23.81 -3.96 38.83
C LEU A 100 -22.45 -4.46 39.31
N GLN A 101 -21.38 -4.24 38.53
CA GLN A 101 -20.01 -4.70 38.79
C GLN A 101 -19.86 -6.23 38.74
N ASN A 102 -20.79 -6.93 38.09
CA ASN A 102 -20.59 -8.34 37.77
C ASN A 102 -19.57 -8.43 36.64
N LYS A 103 -18.51 -9.22 36.87
CA LYS A 103 -17.48 -9.53 35.87
C LYS A 103 -17.91 -10.78 35.11
N GLY A 104 -17.65 -10.84 33.79
CA GLY A 104 -17.74 -12.09 33.04
C GLY A 104 -16.90 -13.17 33.73
N GLU A 105 -17.47 -14.36 33.96
CA GLU A 105 -16.80 -15.45 34.69
C GLU A 105 -15.61 -16.04 33.91
N VAL A 106 -15.63 -15.91 32.58
CA VAL A 106 -14.58 -16.37 31.68
C VAL A 106 -13.98 -15.15 30.98
N LYS A 107 -12.65 -15.08 30.97
CA LYS A 107 -11.92 -14.11 30.17
C LYS A 107 -11.66 -14.72 28.81
N ASP A 108 -11.94 -13.95 27.78
CA ASP A 108 -11.65 -14.35 26.41
C ASP A 108 -10.20 -13.96 26.10
N ILE A 109 -9.47 -14.89 25.46
CA ILE A 109 -8.07 -14.71 25.07
C ILE A 109 -7.99 -14.91 23.57
N GLU A 110 -7.49 -13.89 22.87
CA GLU A 110 -7.28 -13.90 21.44
C GLU A 110 -5.79 -13.66 21.13
N PHE A 111 -5.26 -14.40 20.17
CA PHE A 111 -3.88 -14.25 19.71
C PHE A 111 -3.87 -13.62 18.33
N PHE A 112 -2.98 -12.66 18.11
CA PHE A 112 -2.80 -11.97 16.84
C PHE A 112 -1.35 -12.05 16.41
N LYS A 113 -1.11 -12.44 15.16
CA LYS A 113 0.14 -12.17 14.48
C LYS A 113 -0.04 -10.89 13.68
N VAL A 114 0.65 -9.82 14.09
CA VAL A 114 0.55 -8.51 13.44
C VAL A 114 1.74 -8.34 12.52
N GLU A 115 1.50 -8.25 11.22
CA GLU A 115 2.56 -8.10 10.21
C GLU A 115 2.07 -7.18 9.08
N GLY A 116 2.92 -6.28 8.59
CA GLY A 116 2.65 -5.44 7.42
C GLY A 116 2.01 -4.08 7.73
N THR A 117 2.22 -3.15 6.80
CA THR A 117 1.62 -1.80 6.75
C THR A 117 0.52 -1.73 5.67
N LYS A 118 -0.31 -0.70 5.71
CA LYS A 118 -1.15 -0.34 4.55
C LYS A 118 -0.33 0.47 3.58
N PHE A 119 -0.79 0.47 2.35
CA PHE A 119 -0.27 1.24 1.25
C PHE A 119 -1.45 1.95 0.62
N ASP A 120 -1.44 3.26 0.72
CA ASP A 120 -2.50 4.09 0.18
C ASP A 120 -2.07 4.60 -1.19
N ILE A 121 -2.83 4.23 -2.22
CA ILE A 121 -2.68 4.77 -3.58
C ILE A 121 -3.76 5.84 -3.77
N PRO A 122 -3.39 7.13 -3.86
CA PRO A 122 -4.34 8.16 -4.23
C PRO A 122 -4.77 7.94 -5.68
N LEU A 123 -6.09 7.92 -5.91
CA LEU A 123 -6.69 7.85 -7.22
C LEU A 123 -7.31 9.20 -7.57
N TYR A 124 -6.91 9.74 -8.71
CA TYR A 124 -7.44 10.98 -9.25
C TYR A 124 -8.45 10.68 -10.34
N ARG A 125 -9.44 11.55 -10.51
CA ARG A 125 -10.43 11.40 -11.56
C ARG A 125 -9.78 11.13 -12.92
N LYS A 126 -10.41 10.26 -13.72
CA LYS A 126 -9.90 9.70 -14.98
C LYS A 126 -8.90 8.55 -14.74
N TRP A 127 -7.98 8.36 -15.68
CA TRP A 127 -7.07 7.23 -15.68
C TRP A 127 -5.94 7.43 -14.68
N ASN A 128 -5.62 6.40 -13.94
CA ASN A 128 -4.45 6.30 -13.07
C ASN A 128 -3.65 5.09 -13.52
N LEU A 129 -2.34 5.22 -13.61
CA LEU A 129 -1.47 4.08 -13.89
C LEU A 129 -0.76 3.67 -12.59
N ILE A 130 -1.27 2.60 -11.99
CA ILE A 130 -0.87 2.16 -10.65
C ILE A 130 -0.19 0.80 -10.70
N SER A 131 0.36 0.37 -9.57
CA SER A 131 0.82 -0.99 -9.33
C SER A 131 0.62 -1.39 -7.88
N VAL A 132 0.67 -2.69 -7.61
CA VAL A 132 0.72 -3.19 -6.23
C VAL A 132 2.17 -3.56 -5.90
N PRO A 133 2.79 -3.01 -4.85
CA PRO A 133 4.21 -3.21 -4.60
C PRO A 133 4.55 -4.50 -3.86
N PHE A 134 3.57 -5.20 -3.28
CA PHE A 134 3.77 -6.33 -2.38
C PHE A 134 2.71 -7.41 -2.53
N VAL A 135 3.06 -8.64 -2.15
CA VAL A 135 2.21 -9.81 -2.36
C VAL A 135 0.95 -9.72 -1.51
N LEU A 136 -0.19 -9.94 -2.15
CA LEU A 136 -1.47 -9.91 -1.48
C LEU A 136 -1.86 -11.29 -0.93
N LEU A 137 -2.41 -11.35 0.29
CA LEU A 137 -3.10 -12.55 0.82
C LEU A 137 -4.35 -12.88 0.01
N ASN A 138 -5.04 -11.84 -0.45
CA ASN A 138 -6.18 -11.96 -1.33
C ASN A 138 -5.97 -11.00 -2.49
N ASP A 139 -5.57 -11.57 -3.61
CA ASP A 139 -5.31 -10.88 -4.86
C ASP A 139 -6.54 -10.81 -5.77
N ASN A 140 -7.73 -11.23 -5.28
CA ASN A 140 -8.95 -11.12 -6.07
C ASN A 140 -9.27 -9.64 -6.35
N PRO A 141 -9.39 -9.22 -7.63
CA PRO A 141 -9.73 -7.84 -7.97
C PRO A 141 -11.02 -7.31 -7.31
N ASP A 142 -12.03 -8.17 -7.10
CA ASP A 142 -13.28 -7.80 -6.42
C ASP A 142 -13.06 -7.39 -4.96
N VAL A 143 -12.03 -7.94 -4.32
CA VAL A 143 -11.68 -7.62 -2.94
C VAL A 143 -10.74 -6.42 -2.88
N VAL A 144 -9.78 -6.34 -3.82
CA VAL A 144 -8.84 -5.22 -3.89
C VAL A 144 -9.53 -3.90 -4.20
N PHE A 145 -10.47 -3.89 -5.16
CA PHE A 145 -11.19 -2.68 -5.59
C PHE A 145 -12.61 -2.58 -5.05
N GLY A 146 -13.04 -3.53 -4.20
CA GLY A 146 -14.42 -3.59 -3.70
C GLY A 146 -14.81 -2.42 -2.80
N ASP A 147 -13.83 -1.86 -2.08
CA ASP A 147 -14.01 -0.73 -1.16
C ASP A 147 -13.71 0.64 -1.81
N THR A 148 -13.50 0.67 -3.13
CA THR A 148 -13.25 1.90 -3.90
C THR A 148 -14.39 2.16 -4.89
N PRO A 149 -15.56 2.68 -4.46
CA PRO A 149 -16.75 2.81 -5.31
C PRO A 149 -16.56 3.72 -6.53
N GLY A 150 -15.58 4.62 -6.51
CA GLY A 150 -15.22 5.47 -7.63
C GLY A 150 -14.56 4.73 -8.81
N VAL A 151 -13.95 3.56 -8.54
CA VAL A 151 -13.26 2.74 -9.54
C VAL A 151 -14.27 1.97 -10.37
N THR A 152 -14.33 2.29 -11.66
CA THR A 152 -15.30 1.69 -12.58
C THR A 152 -14.71 0.64 -13.50
N VAL A 153 -13.43 0.79 -13.83
CA VAL A 153 -12.75 -0.04 -14.83
C VAL A 153 -11.29 -0.19 -14.47
N VAL A 154 -10.79 -1.42 -14.51
CA VAL A 154 -9.37 -1.73 -14.36
C VAL A 154 -8.90 -2.51 -15.58
N TRP A 155 -7.80 -2.08 -16.18
CA TRP A 155 -7.13 -2.79 -17.27
C TRP A 155 -5.71 -3.19 -16.90
N THR A 156 -5.26 -4.32 -17.41
CA THR A 156 -3.84 -4.69 -17.39
C THR A 156 -3.45 -5.32 -18.73
N TYR A 157 -2.15 -5.27 -19.02
CA TYR A 157 -1.57 -5.82 -20.24
C TYR A 157 -0.69 -7.02 -19.89
N ASP A 158 -1.11 -8.17 -20.40
CA ASP A 158 -0.58 -9.49 -20.15
C ASP A 158 -0.40 -10.29 -21.45
N PRO A 159 0.75 -10.13 -22.12
CA PRO A 159 1.03 -10.85 -23.35
C PRO A 159 1.35 -12.34 -23.14
N GLU A 160 1.50 -12.79 -21.89
CA GLU A 160 1.76 -14.20 -21.55
C GLU A 160 0.54 -14.91 -20.95
N HIS A 161 -0.61 -14.22 -20.82
CA HIS A 161 -1.86 -14.72 -20.24
C HIS A 161 -1.69 -15.38 -18.86
N ARG A 162 -0.78 -14.86 -18.02
CA ARG A 162 -0.51 -15.37 -16.67
C ARG A 162 -1.57 -14.99 -15.66
N ILE A 163 -1.96 -13.71 -15.64
CA ILE A 163 -2.95 -13.16 -14.70
C ILE A 163 -4.30 -12.93 -15.37
N CYS A 164 -4.41 -13.24 -16.66
CA CYS A 164 -5.65 -13.14 -17.40
C CYS A 164 -6.30 -14.50 -17.64
N GLU A 165 -7.63 -14.55 -17.59
CA GLU A 165 -8.40 -15.66 -18.16
C GLU A 165 -8.24 -15.68 -19.68
N GLU A 166 -8.32 -16.87 -20.27
CA GLU A 166 -8.09 -17.08 -21.70
C GLU A 166 -9.08 -16.23 -22.52
N THR A 167 -8.62 -15.08 -22.99
CA THR A 167 -9.37 -14.19 -23.88
C THR A 167 -8.60 -13.94 -25.17
N GLU A 168 -9.32 -13.58 -26.22
CA GLU A 168 -8.71 -13.12 -27.47
C GLU A 168 -8.01 -11.77 -27.23
N GLY A 169 -6.69 -11.81 -26.99
CA GLY A 169 -5.83 -10.63 -26.90
C GLY A 169 -5.03 -10.54 -25.59
N ASP A 170 -4.09 -9.60 -25.57
CA ASP A 170 -3.13 -9.40 -24.47
C ASP A 170 -3.65 -8.42 -23.39
N TRP A 171 -4.89 -7.94 -23.54
CA TRP A 171 -5.51 -6.98 -22.64
C TRP A 171 -6.62 -7.61 -21.82
N CYS A 172 -6.63 -7.25 -20.54
CA CYS A 172 -7.53 -7.85 -19.57
C CYS A 172 -8.19 -6.75 -18.76
N LEU A 173 -9.43 -7.03 -18.38
CA LEU A 173 -10.42 -6.11 -17.87
C LEU A 173 -11.02 -6.66 -16.58
N TRP A 174 -11.22 -5.74 -15.65
CA TRP A 174 -12.10 -5.93 -14.53
C TRP A 174 -13.04 -4.73 -14.42
N THR A 175 -14.31 -5.03 -14.12
CA THR A 175 -15.36 -4.04 -13.84
C THR A 175 -16.22 -4.57 -12.70
N PRO A 176 -16.72 -3.74 -11.77
CA PRO A 176 -17.49 -4.22 -10.61
C PRO A 176 -18.70 -5.09 -11.01
N ASP A 177 -19.46 -4.64 -12.01
CA ASP A 177 -20.74 -5.22 -12.45
C ASP A 177 -20.70 -5.86 -13.86
N GLY A 178 -19.50 -6.05 -14.43
CA GLY A 178 -19.36 -6.43 -15.83
C GLY A 178 -18.35 -7.56 -16.09
N PRO A 179 -17.73 -7.59 -17.27
CA PRO A 179 -16.70 -8.57 -17.60
C PRO A 179 -15.52 -8.50 -16.64
N LYS A 180 -15.06 -9.67 -16.22
CA LYS A 180 -13.90 -9.87 -15.35
C LYS A 180 -13.06 -10.99 -15.94
N ASN A 181 -11.95 -10.65 -16.58
CA ASN A 181 -10.96 -11.62 -17.04
C ASN A 181 -9.57 -11.36 -16.43
N ILE A 182 -9.43 -10.42 -15.50
CA ILE A 182 -8.28 -10.36 -14.59
C ILE A 182 -8.53 -11.37 -13.46
N LYS A 183 -7.65 -12.38 -13.33
CA LYS A 183 -7.72 -13.43 -12.29
C LYS A 183 -7.25 -12.91 -10.94
N SER A 184 -6.18 -12.13 -10.95
CA SER A 184 -5.44 -11.73 -9.76
C SER A 184 -4.73 -10.39 -9.93
N ILE A 185 -4.67 -9.61 -8.86
CA ILE A 185 -3.86 -8.41 -8.72
C ILE A 185 -2.51 -8.81 -8.12
N THR A 186 -1.53 -9.00 -8.99
CA THR A 186 -0.19 -9.47 -8.65
C THR A 186 0.83 -8.33 -8.67
N PRO A 187 1.81 -8.33 -7.74
CA PRO A 187 2.91 -7.38 -7.76
C PRO A 187 3.81 -7.49 -8.99
N GLY A 188 4.45 -6.38 -9.36
CA GLY A 188 5.29 -6.32 -10.57
C GLY A 188 4.50 -6.15 -11.86
N TRP A 189 3.18 -6.01 -11.77
CA TRP A 189 2.27 -5.66 -12.86
C TRP A 189 1.79 -4.23 -12.70
N GLY A 190 1.56 -3.57 -13.82
CA GLY A 190 0.87 -2.28 -13.84
C GLY A 190 -0.61 -2.45 -14.17
N TYR A 191 -1.42 -1.53 -13.66
CA TYR A 191 -2.86 -1.51 -13.82
C TYR A 191 -3.32 -0.10 -14.18
N TRP A 192 -4.10 0.01 -15.25
CA TRP A 192 -4.83 1.22 -15.60
C TRP A 192 -6.16 1.23 -14.86
N VAL A 193 -6.35 2.19 -13.98
CA VAL A 193 -7.54 2.31 -13.13
C VAL A 193 -8.31 3.56 -13.52
N LEU A 194 -9.56 3.41 -13.94
CA LEU A 194 -10.47 4.50 -14.24
C LEU A 194 -11.28 4.87 -12.99
N GLU A 195 -10.96 6.04 -12.45
CA GLU A 195 -11.66 6.65 -11.32
C GLU A 195 -12.68 7.68 -11.84
N THR A 196 -13.93 7.56 -11.41
CA THR A 196 -15.06 8.38 -11.90
C THR A 196 -15.87 9.06 -10.81
N GLY A 197 -15.53 8.82 -9.55
CA GLY A 197 -16.09 9.47 -8.38
C GLY A 197 -16.05 10.98 -8.50
N GLU A 198 -16.94 11.61 -7.73
CA GLU A 198 -16.94 13.06 -7.57
C GLU A 198 -15.82 13.45 -6.61
N ASP A 199 -15.17 14.57 -6.89
CA ASP A 199 -14.01 15.04 -6.12
C ASP A 199 -14.39 15.09 -4.63
N MET A 200 -13.60 14.44 -3.77
CA MET A 200 -13.75 14.61 -2.33
C MET A 200 -13.54 16.10 -2.02
N GLU A 201 -14.43 16.70 -1.22
CA GLU A 201 -14.14 18.01 -0.65
C GLU A 201 -12.82 17.88 0.13
N CYS A 202 -11.79 18.59 -0.34
CA CYS A 202 -10.51 18.70 0.35
C CYS A 202 -10.79 19.23 1.74
N VAL A 203 -10.69 18.37 2.76
CA VAL A 203 -10.66 18.87 4.13
C VAL A 203 -9.25 19.41 4.30
N GLU A 204 -9.12 20.74 4.35
CA GLU A 204 -7.93 21.39 4.88
C GLU A 204 -7.69 20.80 6.28
N GLU A 205 -6.82 19.81 6.39
CA GLU A 205 -6.26 19.48 7.69
C GLU A 205 -5.45 20.71 8.07
N ASN A 206 -6.01 21.55 8.95
CA ASN A 206 -5.35 22.65 9.62
C ASN A 206 -4.10 22.11 10.33
N HIS A 207 -3.03 21.91 9.58
CA HIS A 207 -1.69 21.82 10.11
C HIS A 207 -1.31 23.25 10.48
N ASP A 208 -1.78 23.68 11.66
CA ASP A 208 -1.23 24.79 12.43
C ASP A 208 0.25 24.48 12.73
N PHE A 209 1.10 24.58 11.71
CA PHE A 209 2.54 24.64 11.86
C PHE A 209 2.94 26.11 11.67
N ASP A 210 2.63 26.87 12.72
CA ASP A 210 2.99 28.27 12.90
C ASP A 210 4.44 28.53 12.46
N GLY A 211 4.65 29.25 11.36
CA GLY A 211 5.99 29.77 11.10
C GLY A 211 6.33 30.39 9.76
N PHE A 212 5.48 30.35 8.73
CA PHE A 212 5.78 31.05 7.48
C PHE A 212 4.54 31.70 6.88
N ASP A 213 4.38 32.97 7.23
CA ASP A 213 3.39 33.90 6.69
C ASP A 213 3.71 34.17 5.20
N THR A 214 3.06 33.42 4.31
CA THR A 214 3.00 33.75 2.88
C THR A 214 1.55 34.00 2.49
N LEU A 215 1.26 35.29 2.32
CA LEU A 215 0.45 35.88 1.26
C LEU A 215 -0.79 35.08 0.85
N ASN A 216 -1.96 35.57 1.30
CA ASN A 216 -3.29 35.28 0.75
C ASN A 216 -3.28 35.18 -0.78
N ASP A 217 -3.26 33.95 -1.30
CA ASP A 217 -3.69 33.64 -2.67
C ASP A 217 -4.90 32.71 -2.52
N ASP A 218 -6.10 33.28 -2.65
CA ASP A 218 -7.42 32.61 -2.53
C ASP A 218 -7.71 31.66 -3.72
N ASP A 219 -6.69 31.14 -4.41
CA ASP A 219 -6.82 30.37 -5.67
C ASP A 219 -6.06 29.02 -5.63
N HIS A 220 -5.69 28.54 -4.44
CA HIS A 220 -5.16 27.19 -4.26
C HIS A 220 -6.31 26.16 -4.33
N ASN A 221 -6.71 25.82 -5.56
CA ASN A 221 -7.46 24.58 -5.80
C ASN A 221 -6.50 23.42 -5.52
N GLU A 222 -6.48 22.97 -4.26
CA GLU A 222 -5.60 21.89 -3.82
C GLU A 222 -5.99 20.58 -4.54
N LEU A 223 -4.99 19.89 -5.10
CA LEU A 223 -5.17 18.71 -5.95
C LEU A 223 -5.58 17.51 -5.11
N CYS A 224 -6.89 17.31 -4.94
CA CYS A 224 -7.41 16.25 -4.09
C CYS A 224 -7.60 14.94 -4.85
N ALA A 225 -7.09 13.86 -4.26
CA ALA A 225 -7.45 12.51 -4.67
C ALA A 225 -8.96 12.34 -4.47
N VAL A 226 -9.63 11.74 -5.46
CA VAL A 226 -11.06 11.44 -5.43
C VAL A 226 -11.34 10.27 -4.51
N GLU A 227 -10.42 9.31 -4.48
CA GLU A 227 -10.54 8.06 -3.74
C GLU A 227 -9.14 7.62 -3.27
N ILE A 228 -9.08 6.87 -2.18
CA ILE A 228 -7.84 6.23 -1.72
C ILE A 228 -8.00 4.72 -1.85
N LEU A 229 -7.24 4.11 -2.74
CA LEU A 229 -7.11 2.66 -2.80
C LEU A 229 -6.15 2.20 -1.71
N THR A 230 -6.71 1.74 -0.59
CA THR A 230 -5.95 1.17 0.52
C THR A 230 -5.67 -0.30 0.28
N ILE A 231 -4.39 -0.64 0.13
CA ILE A 231 -3.92 -2.01 -0.03
C ILE A 231 -3.09 -2.38 1.20
N GLY A 232 -3.41 -3.49 1.86
CA GLY A 232 -2.74 -3.89 3.11
C GLY A 232 -3.75 -4.57 4.02
N GLY A 233 -3.49 -4.62 5.32
CA GLY A 233 -4.45 -5.31 6.19
C GLY A 233 -4.47 -6.83 5.98
N SER A 234 -5.66 -7.40 6.09
CA SER A 234 -5.93 -8.79 5.74
C SER A 234 -5.63 -9.16 4.29
N LEU A 235 -5.22 -8.20 3.45
CA LEU A 235 -4.79 -8.42 2.08
C LEU A 235 -3.27 -8.55 1.95
N PHE A 236 -2.46 -8.52 3.02
CA PHE A 236 -0.99 -8.53 2.91
C PHE A 236 -0.37 -9.86 3.35
N SER A 237 0.45 -10.49 2.49
CA SER A 237 1.21 -11.70 2.85
C SER A 237 2.69 -11.36 3.05
N PRO A 238 3.29 -11.68 4.22
CA PRO A 238 4.74 -11.68 4.34
C PRO A 238 5.26 -12.87 3.55
N VAL A 239 5.93 -12.61 2.43
CA VAL A 239 6.56 -13.65 1.62
C VAL A 239 8.07 -13.55 1.79
N THR A 240 8.71 -14.70 1.99
CA THR A 240 10.18 -14.79 2.17
C THR A 240 10.96 -14.69 0.86
N THR A 241 10.30 -14.93 -0.28
CA THR A 241 10.90 -14.82 -1.62
C THR A 241 10.24 -13.68 -2.39
N PRO A 242 11.01 -12.65 -2.80
CA PRO A 242 10.46 -11.57 -3.58
C PRO A 242 9.89 -12.07 -4.92
N PRO A 243 8.72 -11.56 -5.35
CA PRO A 243 8.10 -11.96 -6.61
C PRO A 243 9.01 -11.64 -7.82
N SER A 244 8.83 -12.39 -8.90
CA SER A 244 9.52 -12.16 -10.17
C SER A 244 8.59 -12.49 -11.33
N ARG A 245 8.86 -11.90 -12.50
CA ARG A 245 8.00 -11.99 -13.66
C ARG A 245 8.84 -12.02 -14.94
N ASN A 246 8.47 -12.90 -15.88
CA ASN A 246 9.05 -12.83 -17.21
C ASN A 246 8.47 -11.63 -17.96
N LEU A 247 9.34 -10.87 -18.61
CA LEU A 247 8.98 -9.85 -19.57
C LEU A 247 9.32 -10.39 -20.95
N VAL A 248 8.42 -10.19 -21.90
CA VAL A 248 8.63 -10.59 -23.29
C VAL A 248 9.18 -9.43 -24.09
N LYS A 249 9.86 -9.70 -25.19
CA LYS A 249 10.27 -8.68 -26.14
C LYS A 249 9.07 -7.84 -26.60
N GLY A 250 9.26 -6.53 -26.63
CA GLY A 250 8.22 -5.54 -26.90
C GLY A 250 7.67 -4.91 -25.63
N TRP A 251 6.47 -4.36 -25.70
CA TRP A 251 5.86 -3.66 -24.58
C TRP A 251 5.41 -4.62 -23.48
N ASN A 252 5.65 -4.23 -22.23
CA ASN A 252 5.13 -4.87 -21.04
C ASN A 252 4.61 -3.78 -20.10
N LEU A 253 3.59 -4.11 -19.31
CA LEU A 253 3.06 -3.23 -18.27
C LEU A 253 3.48 -3.75 -16.90
N ILE A 254 4.39 -3.03 -16.25
CA ILE A 254 5.05 -3.46 -15.01
C ILE A 254 4.71 -2.52 -13.83
N GLY A 255 4.97 -3.02 -12.64
CA GLY A 255 4.92 -2.27 -11.39
C GLY A 255 6.29 -2.27 -10.70
N TYR A 256 6.57 -1.28 -9.85
CA TYR A 256 7.80 -1.26 -9.06
C TYR A 256 7.59 -1.96 -7.72
N TYR A 257 8.48 -2.91 -7.41
CA TYR A 257 8.55 -3.53 -6.10
C TYR A 257 9.25 -2.60 -5.10
N GLY A 258 8.53 -2.14 -4.08
CA GLY A 258 9.13 -1.29 -3.05
C GLY A 258 8.18 -0.98 -1.91
N THR A 259 8.71 -0.78 -0.72
CA THR A 259 7.93 -0.46 0.48
C THR A 259 8.03 1.01 0.89
N SER A 260 8.88 1.79 0.23
CA SER A 260 9.23 3.15 0.66
C SER A 260 8.21 4.23 0.30
N TRP A 261 6.93 3.89 0.24
CA TRP A 261 5.89 4.83 -0.18
C TRP A 261 5.65 5.94 0.82
N GLU A 262 5.91 5.69 2.11
CA GLU A 262 5.79 6.70 3.16
C GLU A 262 6.77 7.87 2.94
N LEU A 263 7.81 7.67 2.12
CA LEU A 263 8.80 8.71 1.80
C LEU A 263 8.38 9.61 0.63
N TYR A 264 7.31 9.27 -0.12
CA TYR A 264 6.94 10.00 -1.35
C TYR A 264 5.96 11.16 -1.13
N ARG A 265 5.25 11.20 0.01
CA ARG A 265 4.20 12.20 0.29
C ARG A 265 4.70 13.66 0.22
N TRP A 266 5.98 13.89 0.54
CA TRP A 266 6.53 15.25 0.70
C TRP A 266 7.62 15.62 -0.31
N VAL A 267 8.11 14.67 -1.12
CA VAL A 267 9.34 14.87 -1.91
C VAL A 267 9.09 14.77 -3.40
N ASP A 268 8.07 14.02 -3.84
CA ASP A 268 7.93 13.68 -5.26
C ASP A 268 6.51 13.86 -5.83
N TYR A 269 5.43 13.83 -5.02
CA TYR A 269 4.09 14.12 -5.52
C TYR A 269 3.92 15.62 -5.86
N GLU A 270 4.19 16.50 -4.89
CA GLU A 270 4.14 17.97 -5.06
C GLU A 270 4.95 18.47 -6.27
N PRO A 271 6.25 18.16 -6.45
CA PRO A 271 6.99 18.72 -7.59
C PRO A 271 6.51 18.19 -8.95
N THR A 272 5.89 17.00 -9.00
CA THR A 272 5.40 16.43 -10.25
C THR A 272 4.02 17.00 -10.62
N CYS A 273 3.23 17.42 -9.65
CA CYS A 273 1.85 17.84 -9.87
C CYS A 273 1.60 19.35 -9.63
N GLU A 274 2.52 20.07 -8.98
CA GLU A 274 2.41 21.49 -8.73
C GLU A 274 3.27 22.36 -9.68
N PRO A 275 2.80 23.56 -10.05
CA PRO A 275 3.55 24.54 -10.82
C PRO A 275 4.56 25.28 -9.93
N GLY A 276 5.50 24.56 -9.32
CA GLY A 276 6.45 25.13 -8.37
C GLY A 276 7.51 24.13 -7.95
N PHE A 277 8.46 23.83 -8.83
CA PHE A 277 9.54 22.89 -8.54
C PHE A 277 10.53 23.50 -7.54
N ASN A 278 10.17 23.54 -6.26
CA ASN A 278 11.13 23.77 -5.20
C ASN A 278 12.03 22.55 -5.13
N TRP A 279 13.31 22.74 -5.48
CA TRP A 279 14.35 21.74 -5.40
C TRP A 279 14.49 21.27 -3.95
N PHE A 280 13.74 20.24 -3.53
CA PHE A 280 13.86 19.68 -2.19
C PHE A 280 15.18 18.90 -2.10
N PRO A 281 16.14 19.35 -1.26
CA PRO A 281 17.34 18.60 -1.00
C PRO A 281 17.02 17.51 0.03
N GLY A 282 16.63 16.33 -0.44
CA GLY A 282 16.83 15.10 0.31
C GLY A 282 15.59 14.45 0.88
N LYS A 283 15.26 13.29 0.31
CA LYS A 283 15.65 11.99 0.85
C LYS A 283 15.73 11.02 -0.32
N TYR A 284 16.93 10.52 -0.61
CA TYR A 284 17.11 9.48 -1.62
C TYR A 284 16.60 8.17 -1.02
N VAL A 285 15.56 7.59 -1.61
CA VAL A 285 15.22 6.20 -1.33
C VAL A 285 16.20 5.33 -2.07
N TYR A 286 16.93 4.47 -1.36
CA TYR A 286 17.88 3.58 -2.01
C TYR A 286 17.13 2.62 -2.95
N GLY A 287 17.58 2.54 -4.22
CA GLY A 287 17.04 1.60 -5.21
C GLY A 287 15.94 2.14 -6.11
N ASP A 288 15.39 3.32 -5.85
CA ASP A 288 14.28 3.89 -6.63
C ASP A 288 14.69 4.37 -8.03
N LYS A 289 15.98 4.65 -8.25
CA LYS A 289 16.48 5.01 -9.58
C LYS A 289 16.19 3.89 -10.56
N VAL A 290 15.65 4.22 -11.73
CA VAL A 290 15.26 3.28 -12.79
C VAL A 290 16.30 2.21 -13.05
N TYR A 291 17.57 2.59 -13.22
CA TYR A 291 18.65 1.62 -13.47
C TYR A 291 18.96 0.73 -12.26
N CYS A 292 18.72 1.20 -11.04
CA CYS A 292 18.82 0.37 -9.85
C CYS A 292 17.59 -0.55 -9.74
N ALA A 293 16.39 0.02 -9.86
CA ALA A 293 15.11 -0.67 -9.78
C ALA A 293 14.99 -1.80 -10.81
N LEU A 294 15.54 -1.59 -12.01
CA LEU A 294 15.54 -2.53 -13.13
C LEU A 294 16.90 -3.21 -13.33
N SER A 295 17.75 -3.28 -12.31
CA SER A 295 19.09 -3.88 -12.39
C SER A 295 19.06 -5.35 -12.82
N SER A 296 17.97 -6.08 -12.51
CA SER A 296 17.73 -7.45 -13.02
C SER A 296 17.63 -7.52 -14.55
N LEU A 297 17.29 -6.41 -15.21
CA LEU A 297 17.12 -6.27 -16.66
C LEU A 297 18.31 -5.57 -17.33
N ILE A 298 19.46 -5.49 -16.66
CA ILE A 298 20.70 -4.93 -17.20
C ILE A 298 21.66 -6.07 -17.52
N ASP A 299 22.32 -6.02 -18.67
CA ASP A 299 23.43 -6.90 -18.95
C ASP A 299 24.61 -6.54 -18.04
N THR A 300 24.93 -7.42 -17.08
CA THR A 300 26.00 -7.17 -16.11
C THR A 300 27.41 -7.19 -16.71
N GLN A 301 27.60 -7.73 -17.92
CA GLN A 301 28.91 -7.77 -18.58
C GLN A 301 29.24 -6.45 -19.28
N GLU A 302 28.24 -5.85 -19.92
CA GLU A 302 28.42 -4.62 -20.72
C GLU A 302 27.82 -3.37 -20.07
N GLY A 303 26.92 -3.55 -19.09
CA GLY A 303 26.21 -2.49 -18.37
C GLY A 303 25.07 -1.84 -19.17
N TYR A 304 24.63 -2.46 -20.26
CA TYR A 304 23.53 -1.94 -21.09
C TYR A 304 22.18 -2.48 -20.62
N PRO A 305 21.13 -1.62 -20.56
CA PRO A 305 19.78 -2.08 -20.33
C PRO A 305 19.35 -3.00 -21.48
N LYS A 306 18.59 -4.05 -21.14
CA LYS A 306 17.94 -4.95 -22.12
C LYS A 306 16.58 -4.43 -22.59
N TRP A 307 16.38 -3.13 -22.44
CA TRP A 307 15.14 -2.41 -22.67
C TRP A 307 15.46 -1.04 -23.24
N SER A 308 14.61 -0.56 -24.13
CA SER A 308 14.84 0.65 -24.92
C SER A 308 13.98 1.84 -24.50
N SER A 309 12.87 1.58 -23.81
CA SER A 309 11.88 2.60 -23.46
C SER A 309 11.27 2.33 -22.08
N LEU A 310 11.12 3.37 -21.25
CA LEU A 310 10.42 3.28 -19.97
C LEU A 310 9.59 4.54 -19.73
N TRP A 311 8.29 4.35 -19.53
CA TRP A 311 7.32 5.42 -19.36
C TRP A 311 6.44 5.17 -18.15
N SER A 312 6.02 6.23 -17.48
CA SER A 312 4.89 6.22 -16.54
C SER A 312 3.84 7.21 -17.02
N TYR A 313 2.64 7.07 -16.50
CA TYR A 313 1.54 8.01 -16.71
C TYR A 313 1.17 8.60 -15.36
N ILE A 314 1.22 9.93 -15.28
CA ILE A 314 0.97 10.65 -14.05
C ILE A 314 -0.33 11.40 -14.22
N ASN A 315 -1.28 11.10 -13.35
CA ASN A 315 -2.50 11.87 -13.18
C ASN A 315 -2.35 12.67 -11.88
N CYS A 316 -2.48 13.98 -12.01
CA CYS A 316 -2.32 14.92 -10.91
C CYS A 316 -3.64 15.49 -10.40
N GLY A 317 -4.79 15.06 -10.94
CA GLY A 317 -6.07 15.74 -10.72
C GLY A 317 -6.27 16.94 -11.65
N ASP A 318 -7.41 17.63 -11.54
CA ASP A 318 -7.74 18.86 -12.29
C ASP A 318 -7.46 18.84 -13.79
N HIS A 319 -7.63 17.66 -14.41
CA HIS A 319 -7.34 17.42 -15.82
C HIS A 319 -5.86 17.55 -16.23
N ASN A 320 -4.96 17.66 -15.28
CA ASN A 320 -3.52 17.62 -15.50
C ASN A 320 -3.04 16.17 -15.46
N ALA A 321 -2.82 15.60 -16.63
CA ALA A 321 -2.22 14.28 -16.74
C ALA A 321 -1.29 14.21 -17.94
N TYR A 322 -0.17 13.51 -17.79
CA TYR A 322 0.86 13.43 -18.82
C TYR A 322 1.70 12.16 -18.73
N TRP A 323 2.37 11.86 -19.84
CA TRP A 323 3.34 10.79 -19.94
C TRP A 323 4.72 11.27 -19.50
N LEU A 324 5.38 10.49 -18.65
CA LEU A 324 6.72 10.76 -18.16
C LEU A 324 7.68 9.68 -18.64
N GLY A 325 8.64 10.05 -19.48
CA GLY A 325 9.73 9.16 -19.91
C GLY A 325 10.84 9.14 -18.88
N LEU A 326 11.15 7.96 -18.34
CA LEU A 326 12.03 7.80 -17.17
C LEU A 326 13.45 7.35 -17.54
N ASN A 327 13.67 6.98 -18.80
CA ASN A 327 14.97 6.64 -19.35
C ASN A 327 15.42 7.59 -20.47
N ALA A 328 14.67 8.67 -20.69
CA ALA A 328 15.05 9.69 -21.64
C ALA A 328 16.27 10.46 -21.11
N CYS A 329 17.28 10.65 -21.95
CA CYS A 329 18.39 11.52 -21.58
C CYS A 329 17.87 12.93 -21.30
N PRO A 330 18.25 13.56 -20.18
CA PRO A 330 17.64 14.80 -19.76
C PRO A 330 17.89 15.92 -20.79
N VAL A 331 16.87 16.23 -21.58
CA VAL A 331 16.79 17.46 -22.37
C VAL A 331 15.86 18.42 -21.64
N GLY A 332 16.41 19.11 -20.63
CA GLY A 332 15.66 20.03 -19.77
C GLY A 332 15.23 19.41 -18.43
N ILE A 333 14.54 20.23 -17.63
CA ILE A 333 14.22 19.98 -16.21
C ILE A 333 13.20 18.85 -16.02
N HIS A 334 12.29 18.66 -16.97
CA HIS A 334 11.23 17.64 -16.91
C HIS A 334 11.72 16.20 -17.05
N ASN A 335 12.97 15.99 -17.49
CA ASN A 335 13.56 14.67 -17.74
C ASN A 335 14.60 14.29 -16.67
N MET A 336 14.61 14.97 -15.52
CA MET A 336 15.51 14.67 -14.40
C MET A 336 14.95 13.63 -13.43
N ILE A 337 13.70 13.19 -13.64
CA ILE A 337 13.06 12.16 -12.80
C ILE A 337 13.42 10.80 -13.39
N ASP A 338 14.52 10.23 -12.94
CA ASP A 338 15.01 8.90 -13.31
C ASP A 338 14.56 7.84 -12.30
N ARG A 339 13.34 7.94 -11.76
CA ARG A 339 12.87 7.14 -10.60
C ARG A 339 11.59 6.36 -10.85
N MET A 340 11.52 5.21 -10.20
CA MET A 340 10.34 4.37 -10.06
C MET A 340 9.84 4.42 -8.63
N TYR A 341 8.52 4.42 -8.47
CA TYR A 341 7.79 4.63 -7.24
C TYR A 341 6.87 3.45 -7.02
N ALA A 342 6.87 2.96 -5.78
CA ALA A 342 5.94 1.92 -5.38
C ALA A 342 4.52 2.46 -5.55
N GLY A 343 3.57 1.61 -5.92
CA GLY A 343 2.20 2.06 -6.17
C GLY A 343 1.95 2.61 -7.58
N ARG A 344 2.98 2.90 -8.37
CA ARG A 344 2.85 3.40 -9.76
C ARG A 344 3.08 2.30 -10.78
N GLY A 345 2.39 2.40 -11.92
CA GLY A 345 2.60 1.53 -13.06
C GLY A 345 3.53 2.13 -14.10
N TYR A 346 4.12 1.27 -14.92
CA TYR A 346 5.12 1.64 -15.92
C TYR A 346 4.97 0.80 -17.18
N TRP A 347 5.15 1.45 -18.32
CA TRP A 347 5.33 0.80 -19.62
C TRP A 347 6.81 0.65 -19.88
N ILE A 348 7.26 -0.58 -20.12
CA ILE A 348 8.63 -0.89 -20.51
C ILE A 348 8.65 -1.59 -21.87
N GLU A 349 9.52 -1.14 -22.76
CA GLU A 349 9.79 -1.82 -24.03
C GLU A 349 11.07 -2.63 -23.90
N MET A 350 10.93 -3.95 -23.88
CA MET A 350 12.03 -4.91 -23.78
C MET A 350 12.61 -5.22 -25.17
N ASP A 351 13.93 -5.24 -25.28
CA ASP A 351 14.61 -5.61 -26.52
C ASP A 351 14.74 -7.13 -26.69
N VAL A 352 14.72 -7.85 -25.55
CA VAL A 352 14.83 -9.31 -25.42
C VAL A 352 13.93 -9.79 -24.29
N ASP A 353 13.49 -11.05 -24.36
CA ASP A 353 12.81 -11.70 -23.25
C ASP A 353 13.75 -11.80 -22.04
N ASP A 354 13.29 -11.47 -20.84
CA ASP A 354 14.09 -11.57 -19.62
C ASP A 354 13.24 -11.68 -18.34
N LEU A 355 13.88 -11.93 -17.20
CA LEU A 355 13.22 -12.03 -15.90
C LEU A 355 13.36 -10.72 -15.12
N TYR A 356 12.25 -10.03 -14.91
CA TYR A 356 12.16 -8.90 -14.00
C TYR A 356 11.99 -9.36 -12.55
N SER A 357 12.92 -8.96 -11.69
CA SER A 357 12.87 -9.20 -10.25
C SER A 357 13.36 -7.99 -9.44
N PRO A 358 12.92 -7.84 -8.17
CA PRO A 358 13.43 -6.84 -7.25
C PRO A 358 14.95 -6.92 -7.13
N ALA A 359 15.62 -5.80 -7.39
CA ALA A 359 17.06 -5.73 -7.30
C ALA A 359 17.49 -5.27 -5.90
N THR A 360 18.38 -6.04 -5.27
CA THR A 360 19.07 -5.64 -4.03
C THR A 360 20.44 -5.00 -4.31
N THR A 361 20.90 -5.09 -5.56
CA THR A 361 22.16 -4.52 -6.03
C THR A 361 21.88 -3.47 -7.07
N CYS A 362 22.52 -2.32 -6.92
CA CYS A 362 22.61 -1.35 -8.00
C CYS A 362 24.05 -1.35 -8.51
N ILE A 363 24.24 -1.67 -9.79
CA ILE A 363 25.55 -1.59 -10.44
C ILE A 363 25.73 -0.15 -10.91
N TRP A 364 26.29 0.69 -10.04
CA TRP A 364 26.64 2.08 -10.36
C TRP A 364 27.93 2.09 -11.17
N ASN A 365 27.87 2.34 -12.48
CA ASN A 365 29.09 2.63 -13.23
C ASN A 365 29.57 4.06 -12.93
N SER A 366 30.89 4.29 -13.04
CA SER A 366 31.54 5.56 -12.67
C SER A 366 31.24 6.74 -13.59
N ASP A 367 30.63 6.49 -14.76
CA ASP A 367 30.70 7.42 -15.88
C ASP A 367 29.38 8.14 -16.19
N PHE A 368 28.29 7.83 -15.46
CA PHE A 368 27.07 8.67 -15.33
C PHE A 368 26.63 9.44 -16.59
N LYS A 369 26.68 8.82 -17.76
CA LYS A 369 26.19 9.46 -18.98
C LYS A 369 25.19 8.54 -19.61
N CYS A 370 23.94 9.01 -19.64
CA CYS A 370 22.94 8.53 -20.57
C CYS A 370 23.57 8.57 -21.97
N LYS A 371 24.05 7.42 -22.45
CA LYS A 371 24.47 7.27 -23.83
C LYS A 371 23.18 7.02 -24.59
N TRP A 372 22.67 8.05 -25.24
CA TRP A 372 21.57 7.92 -26.20
C TRP A 372 21.93 6.79 -27.17
N THR A 373 21.23 5.66 -27.10
CA THR A 373 21.50 4.47 -27.94
C THR A 373 20.87 4.59 -29.34
N GLY A 374 20.19 5.70 -29.65
CA GLY A 374 19.68 5.95 -30.98
C GLY A 374 18.49 5.11 -31.37
N GLY A 375 17.38 5.28 -30.65
CA GLY A 375 16.03 4.95 -31.12
C GLY A 375 15.42 6.18 -31.77
N GLY A 376 14.89 6.02 -32.99
CA GLY A 376 14.53 7.10 -33.91
C GLY A 376 13.49 8.10 -33.41
N VAL A 377 13.46 9.23 -34.11
CA VAL A 377 12.45 10.28 -34.01
C VAL A 377 11.06 9.67 -34.22
N ILE A 378 10.21 9.72 -33.18
CA ILE A 378 8.77 9.54 -33.34
C ILE A 378 8.21 10.87 -33.90
N PRO A 379 7.44 10.85 -35.01
CA PRO A 379 7.03 12.05 -35.74
C PRO A 379 6.17 13.05 -34.97
#